data_AF-A0A3R7DMY2-F1
#
_entry.id   AF-A0A3R7DMY2-F1
#
_cell.length_a   1.000
_cell.length_b   1.000
_cell.length_c   1.000
_cell.angle_alpha   90.00
_cell.angle_beta   90.00
_cell.angle_gamma   90.00
#
_symmetry.space_group_name_H-M   'P 1'
#
loop_
_entity.id
_entity.type
_entity.pdbx_description
1 polymer ?
#
loop_
_entity_poly.entity_id
_entity_poly.type
_entity_poly.pdbx_seq_one_letter_code
_entity_poly.pdbx_strand_id
1 'polypeptide(L)'
;MNGAVGQAKSYTDDQIRSARRDSYGGTASALAAAGLPQAVLPGHGMVALAGGTYGGQSAMAIGVSQLSETGKWVYKVQGTSDSRGQFGASVGAGMHW
;
A
#
# COMPACT_ATOMS: atom_id res chain seq x y z
N MET A 1 -29.06 9.10 -32.58
CA MET A 1 -29.26 8.83 -31.13
C MET A 1 -28.55 7.56 -30.65
N ASN A 2 -28.51 6.45 -31.41
CA ASN A 2 -27.81 5.22 -31.00
C ASN A 2 -26.29 5.34 -30.81
N GLY A 3 -25.61 6.20 -31.59
CA GLY A 3 -24.16 6.41 -31.45
C GLY A 3 -23.74 7.08 -30.14
N ALA A 4 -24.50 8.09 -29.69
CA ALA A 4 -24.21 8.81 -28.44
C ALA A 4 -24.43 7.92 -27.21
N VAL A 5 -25.47 7.09 -27.22
CA VAL A 5 -25.73 6.12 -26.14
C VAL A 5 -24.66 5.01 -26.12
N GLY A 6 -24.21 4.54 -27.30
CA GLY A 6 -23.11 3.58 -27.39
C GLY A 6 -21.78 4.13 -26.86
N GLN A 7 -21.44 5.37 -27.22
CA GLN A 7 -20.26 6.06 -26.71
C GLN A 7 -20.33 6.30 -25.20
N ALA A 8 -21.49 6.72 -24.69
CA ALA A 8 -21.70 6.91 -23.26
C ALA A 8 -21.56 5.61 -22.47
N LYS A 9 -22.06 4.48 -23.00
CA LYS A 9 -21.88 3.16 -22.41
C LYS A 9 -20.41 2.74 -22.38
N SER A 10 -19.70 2.83 -23.51
CA SER A 10 -18.27 2.48 -23.58
C SER A 10 -17.44 3.33 -22.60
N TYR A 11 -17.67 4.65 -22.58
CA TYR A 11 -17.01 5.55 -21.65
C TYR A 11 -17.25 5.14 -20.19
N THR A 12 -18.50 4.82 -19.85
CA THR A 12 -18.85 4.37 -18.50
C THR A 12 -18.17 3.05 -18.15
N ASP A 13 -18.16 2.09 -19.06
CA ASP A 13 -17.53 0.78 -18.85
C ASP A 13 -16.01 0.91 -18.68
N ASP A 14 -15.37 1.83 -19.43
CA ASP A 14 -13.95 2.11 -19.31
C ASP A 14 -13.63 2.79 -17.96
N GLN A 15 -14.46 3.73 -17.52
CA GLN A 15 -14.32 4.38 -16.21
C GLN A 15 -14.48 3.36 -15.07
N ILE A 16 -15.46 2.46 -15.14
CA ILE A 16 -15.65 1.40 -14.16
C ILE A 16 -14.45 0.44 -14.14
N ARG A 17 -13.95 0.04 -15.32
CA ARG A 17 -12.76 -0.81 -15.44
C ARG A 17 -11.50 -0.13 -14.92
N SER A 18 -11.38 1.19 -15.06
CA SER A 18 -10.27 1.95 -14.48
C SER A 18 -10.37 1.98 -12.96
N ALA A 19 -11.53 2.39 -12.42
CA ALA A 19 -11.75 2.47 -10.97
C ALA A 19 -11.52 1.12 -10.27
N ARG A 20 -11.92 0.02 -10.91
CA ARG A 20 -11.65 -1.34 -10.41
C ARG A 20 -10.16 -1.65 -10.36
N ARG A 21 -9.40 -1.27 -11.40
CA ARG A 21 -7.94 -1.44 -11.44
C ARG A 21 -7.24 -0.57 -10.40
N ASP A 22 -7.70 0.66 -10.19
CA ASP A 22 -7.17 1.55 -9.16
C ASP A 22 -7.39 0.96 -7.76
N SER A 23 -8.57 0.38 -7.51
CA SER A 23 -8.87 -0.34 -6.27
C SER A 23 -7.95 -1.56 -6.05
N TYR A 24 -7.62 -2.28 -7.13
CA TYR A 24 -6.68 -3.39 -7.07
C TYR A 24 -5.25 -2.96 -6.79
N GLY A 25 -4.81 -1.83 -7.35
CA GLY A 25 -3.54 -1.19 -7.02
C GLY A 25 -3.45 -0.83 -5.53
N GLY A 26 -4.50 -0.22 -4.98
CA GLY A 26 -4.59 0.09 -3.55
C GLY A 26 -4.51 -1.16 -2.67
N THR A 27 -5.15 -2.26 -3.07
CA THR A 27 -5.07 -3.54 -2.34
C THR A 27 -3.66 -4.14 -2.42
N ALA A 28 -3.04 -4.13 -3.61
CA ALA A 28 -1.66 -4.57 -3.78
C ALA A 28 -0.71 -3.75 -2.90
N SER A 29 -0.91 -2.43 -2.82
CA SER A 29 -0.16 -1.53 -1.94
C SER A 29 -0.32 -1.91 -0.47
N ALA A 30 -1.54 -2.20 -0.02
CA ALA A 30 -1.80 -2.64 1.35
C ALA A 30 -1.10 -3.98 1.66
N LEU A 31 -1.14 -4.94 0.73
CA LEU A 31 -0.42 -6.21 0.87
C LEU A 31 1.10 -6.00 0.95
N ALA A 32 1.66 -5.14 0.09
CA ALA A 32 3.08 -4.79 0.13
C ALA A 32 3.45 -4.17 1.48
N ALA A 33 2.64 -3.22 1.97
CA ALA A 33 2.80 -2.57 3.26
C ALA A 33 2.74 -3.57 4.44
N ALA A 34 1.81 -4.52 4.39
CA ALA A 34 1.66 -5.55 5.41
C ALA A 34 2.83 -6.54 5.40
N GLY A 35 3.44 -6.78 4.23
CA GLY A 35 4.62 -7.62 4.08
C GLY A 35 5.92 -7.01 4.60
N LEU A 36 5.95 -5.73 4.96
CA LEU A 36 7.15 -5.08 5.51
C LEU A 36 7.51 -5.67 6.88
N PRO A 37 8.71 -6.26 7.05
CA PRO A 37 9.21 -6.66 8.37
C PRO A 37 9.23 -5.47 9.34
N GLN A 38 9.22 -5.75 10.65
CA GLN A 38 9.37 -4.74 11.71
C GLN A 38 10.65 -4.96 12.52
N ALA A 39 11.28 -3.88 12.99
CA ALA A 39 12.41 -3.93 13.90
C ALA A 39 12.02 -4.66 15.20
N VAL A 40 12.82 -5.66 15.57
CA VAL A 40 12.64 -6.44 16.81
C VAL A 40 13.80 -6.28 17.80
N LEU A 41 14.85 -5.53 17.41
CA LEU A 41 16.04 -5.30 18.22
C LEU A 41 15.91 -3.97 19.01
N PRO A 42 15.92 -4.00 20.36
CA PRO A 42 15.85 -2.78 21.17
C PRO A 42 16.97 -1.79 20.84
N GLY A 43 16.61 -0.50 20.75
CA GLY A 43 17.53 0.58 20.42
C GLY A 43 17.93 0.68 18.94
N HIS A 44 17.40 -0.20 18.08
CA HIS A 44 17.78 -0.24 16.66
C HIS A 44 16.60 0.09 15.76
N GLY A 45 16.91 0.86 14.71
CA GLY A 45 16.04 1.05 13.57
C GLY A 45 16.22 -0.05 12.52
N MET A 46 15.21 -0.22 11.68
CA MET A 46 15.24 -1.11 10.52
C MET A 46 14.59 -0.44 9.33
N VAL A 47 15.23 -0.55 8.18
CA VAL A 47 14.68 -0.20 6.88
C VAL A 47 14.23 -1.48 6.18
N ALA A 48 13.03 -1.47 5.62
CA ALA A 48 12.43 -2.60 4.94
C ALA A 48 11.88 -2.20 3.58
N LEU A 49 11.86 -3.16 2.65
CA LEU A 49 11.21 -3.07 1.35
C LEU A 49 10.40 -4.35 1.13
N ALA A 50 9.20 -4.20 0.56
CA ALA A 50 8.31 -5.31 0.27
C ALA A 50 7.53 -5.06 -1.03
N GLY A 51 6.98 -6.13 -1.61
CA GLY A 51 6.16 -6.08 -2.80
C GLY A 51 4.84 -6.83 -2.59
N GLY A 52 3.81 -6.44 -3.33
CA GLY A 52 2.48 -7.02 -3.27
C GLY A 52 1.85 -7.09 -4.65
N THR A 53 0.95 -8.05 -4.84
CA THR A 53 0.18 -8.20 -6.09
C THR A 53 -1.26 -8.55 -5.76
N TYR A 54 -2.20 -7.96 -6.48
CA TYR A 54 -3.63 -8.24 -6.34
C TYR A 54 -4.39 -7.88 -7.62
N GLY A 55 -5.27 -8.76 -8.09
CA GLY A 55 -6.17 -8.46 -9.21
C GLY A 55 -5.45 -8.02 -10.50
N GLY A 56 -4.23 -8.49 -10.74
CA GLY A 56 -3.39 -8.10 -11.88
C GLY A 56 -2.68 -6.75 -11.74
N GLN A 57 -2.72 -6.12 -10.56
CA GLN A 57 -1.91 -4.96 -10.20
C GLN A 57 -0.78 -5.38 -9.26
N SER A 58 0.33 -4.67 -9.32
CA SER A 58 1.46 -4.85 -8.42
C SER A 58 1.73 -3.56 -7.64
N ALA A 59 2.38 -3.70 -6.50
CA ALA A 59 2.79 -2.57 -5.69
C ALA A 59 4.08 -2.87 -4.93
N MET A 60 4.74 -1.80 -4.52
CA MET A 60 5.92 -1.81 -3.69
C MET A 60 5.70 -0.98 -2.44
N ALA A 61 6.34 -1.36 -1.35
CA ALA A 61 6.32 -0.67 -0.09
C ALA A 61 7.74 -0.51 0.43
N ILE A 62 8.00 0.62 1.07
CA ILE A 62 9.21 0.87 1.84
C ILE A 62 8.80 1.33 3.23
N GLY A 63 9.56 0.94 4.25
CA GLY A 63 9.25 1.33 5.61
C GLY A 63 10.47 1.44 6.48
N VAL A 64 10.36 2.29 7.49
CA VAL A 64 11.29 2.40 8.59
C VAL A 64 10.55 2.05 9.87
N SER A 65 11.18 1.27 10.73
CA SER A 65 10.64 0.93 12.05
C SER A 65 11.74 0.96 13.08
N GLN A 66 11.41 1.22 14.33
CA GLN A 66 12.40 1.23 15.40
C GLN A 66 11.74 0.84 16.71
N LEU A 67 12.52 0.11 17.51
CA LEU A 67 12.17 -0.29 18.85
C LEU A 67 12.98 0.57 19.83
N SER A 68 12.33 1.12 20.85
CA SER A 68 12.98 1.91 21.88
C SER A 68 14.07 1.09 22.58
N GLU A 69 15.08 1.77 23.15
CA GLU A 69 16.15 1.11 23.90
C GLU A 69 15.61 0.23 25.03
N THR A 70 14.52 0.67 25.65
CA THR A 70 13.82 -0.07 26.71
C THR A 70 13.01 -1.27 26.21
N GLY A 71 12.88 -1.46 24.89
CA GLY A 71 12.03 -2.49 24.28
C GLY A 71 10.53 -2.26 24.45
N LYS A 72 10.12 -1.18 25.13
CA LYS A 72 8.72 -0.94 25.49
C LYS A 72 7.92 -0.26 24.38
N TRP A 73 8.56 0.46 23.46
CA TRP A 73 7.87 1.22 22.42
C TRP A 73 8.35 0.83 21.03
N VAL A 74 7.43 0.47 20.16
CA VAL A 74 7.65 0.24 18.73
C VAL A 74 7.04 1.40 17.97
N TYR A 75 7.73 1.90 16.94
CA TYR A 75 7.15 2.79 15.94
C TYR A 75 7.53 2.34 14.53
N LYS A 76 6.64 2.60 13.58
CA LYS A 76 6.78 2.20 12.18
C LYS A 76 6.16 3.25 11.28
N VAL A 77 6.88 3.66 10.25
CA VAL A 77 6.44 4.56 9.20
C VAL A 77 6.71 3.87 7.87
N GLN A 78 5.76 3.92 6.95
CA GLN A 78 5.91 3.28 5.65
C GLN A 78 5.20 4.04 4.55
N GLY A 79 5.73 3.92 3.34
CA GLY A 79 5.18 4.42 2.10
C GLY A 79 4.98 3.29 1.10
N THR A 80 4.03 3.46 0.20
CA THR A 80 3.64 2.48 -0.82
C THR A 80 3.44 3.18 -2.15
N SER A 81 3.67 2.45 -3.24
CA SER A 81 3.36 2.87 -4.59
C SER A 81 2.92 1.67 -5.42
N ASP A 82 1.92 1.84 -6.28
CA ASP A 82 1.43 0.77 -7.15
C ASP A 82 1.67 1.03 -8.64
N SER A 83 1.43 -0.01 -9.45
CA SER A 83 1.48 0.01 -10.91
C SER A 83 0.47 0.95 -11.56
N ARG A 84 -0.48 1.50 -10.80
CA ARG A 84 -1.44 2.53 -11.25
C ARG A 84 -0.94 3.94 -10.98
N GLY A 85 0.23 4.09 -10.35
CA GLY A 85 0.83 5.37 -10.00
C GLY A 85 0.20 6.00 -8.75
N GLN A 86 -0.57 5.24 -7.97
CA GLN A 86 -1.08 5.72 -6.68
C GLN A 86 0.01 5.58 -5.61
N PHE A 87 -0.02 6.50 -4.66
CA PHE A 87 0.89 6.53 -3.52
C PHE A 87 0.10 6.53 -2.23
N GLY A 88 0.62 5.84 -1.21
CA GLY A 88 0.03 5.80 0.12
C GLY A 88 1.11 5.81 1.18
N ALA A 89 0.78 6.27 2.38
CA ALA A 89 1.67 6.22 3.53
C ALA A 89 0.89 5.87 4.80
N SER A 90 1.57 5.25 5.76
CA SER A 90 1.02 4.98 7.08
C SER A 90 2.09 5.09 8.17
N VAL A 91 1.62 5.37 9.38
CA VAL A 91 2.44 5.39 10.60
C VAL A 91 1.69 4.66 11.70
N GLY A 92 2.41 3.94 12.54
CA GLY A 92 1.88 3.25 13.70
C GLY A 92 2.88 3.20 14.85
N ALA A 93 2.37 3.08 16.06
CA ALA A 93 3.16 2.85 17.25
C ALA A 93 2.44 1.85 18.17
N GLY A 94 3.22 1.11 18.97
CA GLY A 94 2.71 0.14 19.94
C GLY A 94 3.58 0.11 21.18
N MET A 95 3.01 -0.33 22.29
CA MET A 95 3.74 -0.47 23.55
C MET A 95 3.61 -1.87 24.16
N HIS A 96 4.72 -2.42 24.64
CA HIS A 96 4.77 -3.60 25.49
C HIS A 96 4.70 -3.14 26.95
N TRP A 97 3.78 -3.73 27.73
CA TRP A 97 3.62 -3.45 29.16
C TRP A 97 4.33 -4.48 30.02
#